data_AF-A0AAV0XVA6-F1
#
_entry.id   AF-A0AAV0XVA6-F1
#
_cell.length_a   1.000
_cell.length_b   1.000
_cell.length_c   1.000
_cell.angle_alpha   90.00
_cell.angle_beta   90.00
_cell.angle_gamma   90.00
#
_symmetry.space_group_name_H-M   'P 1'
#
loop_
_entity.id
_entity.type
_entity.pdbx_description
1 polymer ?
#
loop_
_entity_poly.entity_id
_entity_poly.type
_entity_poly.pdbx_seq_one_letter_code
_entity_poly.pdbx_strand_id
1 'polypeptide(L)'
;MDLFEEDDDYEIIQYRRLYTVHERINHILAWDGHDFRVRFRLGRNVVRNLLEYIEDEIASQTICNNAVTPINKLLLALRFYATGDFPITAGDFIGVSKSTACLIIRDVIVWP
;
A
#
# COMPACT_ATOMS: atom_id res chain seq x y z
N MET A 1 -29.34 21.46 36.69
CA MET A 1 -29.48 20.11 36.12
C MET A 1 -28.08 19.76 35.67
N ASP A 2 -27.32 19.15 36.57
CA ASP A 2 -25.94 18.77 36.35
C ASP A 2 -25.94 17.51 35.50
N LEU A 3 -25.43 17.63 34.28
CA LEU A 3 -25.20 16.51 33.38
C LEU A 3 -23.97 15.77 33.90
N PHE A 4 -24.20 14.54 34.35
CA PHE A 4 -23.20 13.58 34.77
C PHE A 4 -22.02 13.54 33.78
N GLU A 5 -20.81 13.82 34.28
CA GLU A 5 -19.57 13.28 33.72
C GLU A 5 -19.57 11.78 34.04
N GLU A 6 -20.06 10.95 33.12
CA GLU A 6 -19.70 9.53 33.10
C GLU A 6 -18.39 9.42 32.31
N ASP A 7 -17.29 9.40 33.05
CA ASP A 7 -15.96 9.01 32.55
C ASP A 7 -16.04 7.50 32.26
N ASP A 8 -16.50 7.20 31.05
CA ASP A 8 -16.64 5.85 30.52
C ASP A 8 -15.23 5.33 30.19
N ASP A 9 -14.49 4.93 31.24
CA ASP A 9 -13.21 4.23 31.20
C ASP A 9 -13.39 2.83 30.59
N TYR A 10 -13.68 2.77 29.29
CA TYR A 10 -13.63 1.53 28.53
C TYR A 10 -12.17 1.09 28.44
N GLU A 11 -11.82 0.06 29.22
CA GLU A 11 -10.59 -0.70 29.04
C GLU A 11 -10.51 -1.19 27.59
N ILE A 12 -9.67 -0.55 26.76
CA ILE A 12 -9.46 -0.94 25.36
C ILE A 12 -8.69 -2.27 25.38
N ILE A 13 -9.42 -3.38 25.43
CA ILE A 13 -8.84 -4.71 25.21
C ILE A 13 -8.34 -4.75 23.76
N GLN A 14 -7.04 -4.56 23.56
CA GLN A 14 -6.40 -4.67 22.25
C GLN A 14 -6.35 -6.15 21.83
N TYR A 15 -7.47 -6.67 21.32
CA TYR A 15 -7.43 -7.92 20.57
C TYR A 15 -6.52 -7.71 19.35
N ARG A 16 -5.35 -8.37 19.36
CA ARG A 16 -4.46 -8.38 18.20
C ARG A 16 -5.23 -9.02 17.06
N ARG A 17 -5.67 -8.21 16.08
CA ARG A 17 -6.37 -8.71 14.89
C ARG A 17 -5.51 -9.81 14.27
N LEU A 18 -6.13 -10.98 14.05
CA LEU A 18 -5.48 -12.12 13.41
C LEU A 18 -4.88 -11.67 12.07
N TYR A 19 -3.63 -12.04 11.85
CA TYR A 19 -2.95 -11.76 10.59
C TYR A 19 -3.66 -12.50 9.46
N THR A 20 -4.37 -11.75 8.60
CA THR A 20 -5.04 -12.32 7.43
C THR A 20 -4.15 -12.09 6.22
N VAL A 21 -3.60 -13.17 5.68
CA VAL A 21 -2.86 -13.14 4.41
C VAL A 21 -3.88 -12.99 3.29
N HIS A 22 -3.91 -11.83 2.65
CA HIS A 22 -4.68 -11.62 1.44
C HIS A 22 -3.84 -12.05 0.24
N GLU A 23 -4.45 -12.78 -0.70
CA GLU A 23 -3.82 -13.07 -1.98
C GLU A 23 -3.63 -11.75 -2.74
N ARG A 24 -2.40 -11.49 -3.20
CA ARG A 24 -2.09 -10.24 -3.91
C ARG A 24 -2.31 -10.43 -5.40
N ILE A 25 -3.19 -9.62 -5.96
CA ILE A 25 -3.48 -9.61 -7.38
C ILE A 25 -2.27 -9.08 -8.15
N ASN A 26 -1.92 -9.73 -9.25
CA ASN A 26 -0.92 -9.18 -10.17
C ASN A 26 -1.54 -8.05 -11.01
N HIS A 27 -1.49 -6.82 -10.49
CA HIS A 27 -2.10 -5.65 -11.14
C HIS A 27 -1.49 -5.27 -12.49
N ILE A 28 -0.29 -5.76 -12.84
CA ILE A 28 0.25 -5.58 -14.19
C ILE A 28 -0.57 -6.35 -15.24
N LEU A 29 -1.05 -7.54 -14.88
CA LEU A 29 -1.77 -8.44 -15.78
C LEU A 29 -3.29 -8.31 -15.65
N ALA A 30 -3.79 -7.84 -14.50
CA ALA A 30 -5.23 -7.79 -14.20
C ALA A 30 -6.03 -6.77 -15.03
N TRP A 31 -5.36 -5.76 -15.62
CA TRP A 31 -6.02 -4.65 -16.31
C TRP A 31 -5.60 -4.61 -17.78
N ASP A 32 -6.38 -4.01 -18.66
CA ASP A 32 -5.89 -3.64 -20.00
C ASP A 32 -5.05 -2.34 -19.94
N GLY A 33 -4.54 -1.88 -21.09
CA GLY A 33 -3.64 -0.72 -21.13
C GLY A 33 -4.31 0.61 -20.78
N HIS A 34 -5.58 0.78 -21.14
CA HIS A 34 -6.37 1.96 -20.82
C HIS A 34 -6.69 1.98 -19.32
N ASP A 35 -7.23 0.87 -18.84
CA ASP A 35 -7.65 0.69 -17.45
C ASP A 35 -6.49 0.78 -16.46
N PHE A 36 -5.32 0.29 -16.86
CA PHE A 36 -4.09 0.47 -16.10
C PHE A 36 -3.71 1.95 -15.99
N ARG A 37 -3.72 2.67 -17.12
CA ARG A 37 -3.35 4.09 -17.16
C ARG A 37 -4.31 4.96 -16.34
N VAL A 38 -5.60 4.68 -16.37
CA VAL A 38 -6.59 5.39 -15.54
C VAL A 38 -6.29 5.21 -14.05
N ARG A 39 -5.86 4.03 -13.63
CA ARG A 39 -5.62 3.70 -12.21
C ARG A 39 -4.27 4.20 -11.68
N PHE A 40 -3.23 4.21 -12.51
CA PHE A 40 -1.85 4.51 -12.07
C PHE A 40 -1.24 5.76 -12.73
N ARG A 41 -1.98 6.45 -13.62
CA ARG A 41 -1.55 7.58 -14.48
C ARG A 41 -0.37 7.31 -15.42
N LEU A 42 0.29 6.16 -15.30
CA LEU A 42 1.39 5.70 -16.16
C LEU A 42 1.01 4.43 -16.93
N GLY A 43 1.66 4.21 -18.07
CA GLY A 43 1.53 2.96 -18.82
C GLY A 43 2.43 1.85 -18.27
N ARG A 44 2.07 0.59 -18.49
CA ARG A 44 2.84 -0.58 -18.01
C ARG A 44 4.33 -0.54 -18.33
N ASN A 45 4.67 -0.14 -19.55
CA ASN A 45 6.06 -0.10 -19.99
C ASN A 45 6.84 0.98 -19.23
N VAL A 46 6.22 2.14 -18.98
CA VAL A 46 6.84 3.21 -18.20
C VAL A 46 7.03 2.76 -16.74
N VAL A 47 6.05 2.06 -16.17
CA VAL A 47 6.19 1.51 -14.82
C VAL A 47 7.32 0.48 -14.72
N ARG A 48 7.47 -0.40 -15.72
CA ARG A 48 8.59 -1.37 -15.75
C ARG A 48 9.94 -0.67 -15.87
N ASN A 49 10.05 0.30 -16.78
CA ASN A 49 11.28 1.07 -16.91
C ASN A 49 11.60 1.81 -15.61
N LEU A 50 10.60 2.42 -14.97
CA LEU A 50 10.78 3.08 -13.67
C LEU A 50 11.25 2.10 -12.60
N LEU A 51 10.67 0.89 -12.58
CA LEU A 51 11.05 -0.15 -11.64
C LEU A 51 12.53 -0.50 -11.77
N GLU A 52 13.05 -0.65 -12.98
CA GLU A 52 14.47 -0.97 -13.23
C GLU A 52 15.44 0.05 -12.58
N TYR A 53 15.02 1.31 -12.38
CA TYR A 53 15.86 2.33 -11.75
C TYR A 53 15.80 2.35 -10.22
N ILE A 54 14.72 1.85 -9.63
CA ILE A 54 14.45 2.02 -8.19
C ILE A 54 14.35 0.68 -7.44
N GLU A 55 14.37 -0.45 -8.17
CA GLU A 55 14.11 -1.78 -7.62
C GLU A 55 15.03 -2.10 -6.44
N ASP A 56 16.32 -1.80 -6.56
CA ASP A 56 17.32 -2.09 -5.53
C ASP A 56 17.02 -1.38 -4.20
N GLU A 57 16.47 -0.16 -4.26
CA GLU A 57 16.14 0.66 -3.09
C GLU A 57 14.84 0.21 -2.42
N ILE A 58 13.84 -0.17 -3.23
CA ILE A 58 12.53 -0.57 -2.72
C ILE A 58 12.43 -2.07 -2.46
N ALA A 59 13.46 -2.85 -2.80
CA ALA A 59 13.48 -4.29 -2.58
C ALA A 59 13.30 -4.65 -1.10
N SER A 60 12.58 -5.73 -0.85
CA SER A 60 12.49 -6.25 0.52
C SER A 60 13.83 -6.89 0.89
N GLN A 61 14.45 -6.43 1.97
CA GLN A 61 15.69 -7.01 2.51
C GLN A 61 15.51 -8.45 3.00
N THR A 62 14.26 -8.90 3.17
CA THR A 62 13.95 -10.27 3.57
C THR A 62 12.89 -10.88 2.65
N ILE A 63 13.07 -12.19 2.39
CA ILE A 63 12.14 -13.08 1.68
C ILE A 63 11.07 -13.70 2.58
N CYS A 64 11.09 -13.42 3.89
CA CYS A 64 10.18 -14.00 4.86
C CYS A 64 8.76 -13.40 4.78
N ASN A 65 7.75 -14.23 5.05
CA ASN A 65 6.34 -13.84 5.24
C ASN A 65 5.68 -13.03 4.11
N ASN A 66 5.60 -13.60 2.89
CA ASN A 66 4.86 -12.99 1.78
C ASN A 66 5.32 -11.52 1.58
N ALA A 67 6.63 -11.31 1.44
CA ALA A 67 7.19 -9.98 1.24
C ALA A 67 6.50 -9.26 0.07
N VAL A 68 6.26 -7.96 0.21
CA VAL A 68 5.66 -7.16 -0.87
C VAL A 68 6.72 -6.99 -1.95
N THR A 69 6.42 -7.44 -3.16
CA THR A 69 7.34 -7.33 -4.30
C THR A 69 7.61 -5.87 -4.67
N PRO A 70 8.80 -5.54 -5.19
CA PRO A 70 9.15 -4.18 -5.65
C PRO A 70 8.08 -3.57 -6.56
N ILE A 71 7.58 -4.35 -7.53
CA ILE A 71 6.53 -3.89 -8.43
C ILE A 71 5.23 -3.52 -7.69
N ASN A 72 4.81 -4.31 -6.71
CA ASN A 72 3.59 -4.01 -5.95
C ASN A 72 3.78 -2.79 -5.04
N LYS A 73 4.99 -2.59 -4.50
CA LYS A 73 5.35 -1.38 -3.75
C LYS A 73 5.24 -0.13 -4.64
N LEU A 74 5.81 -0.19 -5.84
CA LEU A 74 5.74 0.90 -6.81
C LEU A 74 4.29 1.19 -7.24
N LEU A 75 3.51 0.15 -7.56
CA LEU A 75 2.10 0.32 -7.94
C LEU A 75 1.25 0.90 -6.81
N LEU A 76 1.52 0.54 -5.56
CA LEU A 76 0.87 1.13 -4.38
C LEU A 76 1.13 2.64 -4.33
N ALA A 77 2.39 3.04 -4.42
CA ALA A 77 2.80 4.44 -4.35
C ALA A 77 2.24 5.24 -5.54
N LEU A 78 2.35 4.72 -6.76
CA LEU A 78 1.78 5.34 -7.96
C LEU A 78 0.28 5.54 -7.85
N ARG A 79 -0.46 4.54 -7.32
CA ARG A 79 -1.90 4.69 -7.09
C ARG A 79 -2.18 5.80 -6.10
N PHE A 80 -1.46 5.84 -4.98
CA PHE A 80 -1.59 6.90 -3.98
C PHE A 80 -1.32 8.29 -4.58
N TYR A 81 -0.25 8.46 -5.37
CA TYR A 81 0.04 9.72 -6.05
C TYR A 81 -0.98 10.05 -7.16
N ALA A 82 -1.56 9.03 -7.78
CA ALA A 82 -2.56 9.18 -8.82
C ALA A 82 -3.96 9.54 -8.28
N THR A 83 -4.30 9.18 -7.05
CA THR A 83 -5.62 9.50 -6.47
C THR A 83 -5.55 10.62 -5.45
N GLY A 84 -4.40 10.80 -4.78
CA GLY A 84 -4.27 11.70 -3.62
C GLY A 84 -5.10 11.25 -2.43
N ASP A 85 -5.49 9.97 -2.38
CA ASP A 85 -6.38 9.40 -1.35
C ASP A 85 -5.59 8.89 -0.13
N PHE A 86 -6.26 8.41 0.91
CA PHE A 86 -5.64 7.89 2.12
C PHE A 86 -4.79 6.64 1.85
N PRO A 87 -3.66 6.45 2.59
CA PRO A 87 -2.81 5.26 2.46
C PRO A 87 -3.54 3.93 2.70
N ILE A 88 -4.62 3.94 3.48
CA ILE A 88 -5.43 2.75 3.73
C ILE A 88 -6.11 2.26 2.45
N THR A 89 -6.66 3.14 1.62
CA THR A 89 -7.30 2.77 0.35
C THR A 89 -6.30 2.18 -0.64
N ALA A 90 -5.08 2.73 -0.68
CA ALA A 90 -4.01 2.19 -1.51
C ALA A 90 -3.52 0.82 -0.99
N GLY A 91 -3.45 0.65 0.34
CA GLY A 91 -3.12 -0.60 1.00
C GLY A 91 -4.13 -1.70 0.70
N ASP A 92 -5.42 -1.40 0.89
CA ASP A 92 -6.52 -2.34 0.64
C ASP A 92 -6.57 -2.78 -0.83
N PHE A 93 -6.29 -1.85 -1.76
CA PHE A 93 -6.25 -2.16 -3.19
C PHE A 93 -5.15 -3.18 -3.56
N ILE A 94 -4.00 -3.11 -2.90
CA ILE A 94 -2.84 -4.00 -3.15
C ILE A 94 -2.87 -5.24 -2.24
N GLY A 95 -3.64 -5.23 -1.16
CA GLY A 95 -3.68 -6.29 -0.15
C GLY A 95 -2.57 -6.19 0.89
N VAL A 96 -2.31 -4.98 1.42
CA VAL A 96 -1.37 -4.73 2.51
C VAL A 96 -2.00 -3.87 3.61
N SER A 97 -1.47 -3.95 4.84
CA SER A 97 -1.96 -3.12 5.94
C SER A 97 -1.70 -1.63 5.68
N LYS A 98 -2.50 -0.75 6.30
CA LYS A 98 -2.26 0.70 6.33
C LYS A 98 -0.82 1.04 6.72
N SER A 99 -0.29 0.39 7.75
CA SER A 99 1.10 0.63 8.21
C SER A 99 2.12 0.28 7.13
N THR A 100 1.94 -0.84 6.44
CA THR A 100 2.80 -1.27 5.33
C THR A 100 2.69 -0.31 4.15
N ALA A 101 1.47 0.13 3.81
CA ALA A 101 1.25 1.12 2.76
C ALA A 101 1.98 2.44 3.05
N CYS A 102 1.90 2.95 4.29
CA CYS A 102 2.62 4.17 4.69
C CYS A 102 4.14 4.02 4.54
N LEU A 103 4.71 2.88 4.97
CA LEU A 103 6.14 2.61 4.82
C LEU A 103 6.54 2.57 3.34
N ILE A 104 5.77 1.88 2.51
CA ILE A 104 6.01 1.80 1.06
C ILE A 104 5.97 3.19 0.41
N ILE A 105 4.94 3.98 0.69
CA ILE A 105 4.80 5.34 0.11
C ILE A 105 5.98 6.21 0.52
N ARG A 106 6.42 6.10 1.77
CA ARG A 106 7.62 6.78 2.26
C ARG A 106 8.85 6.29 1.48
N ASP A 107 9.09 4.99 1.44
CA ASP A 107 10.32 4.43 0.86
C ASP A 107 10.44 4.75 -0.65
N VAL A 108 9.32 4.83 -1.38
CA VAL A 108 9.29 5.24 -2.79
C VAL A 108 9.54 6.75 -2.97
N ILE A 109 9.08 7.62 -2.06
CA ILE A 109 9.28 9.08 -2.19
C ILE A 109 10.69 9.54 -1.81
N VAL A 110 11.36 8.85 -0.86
CA VAL A 110 12.70 9.26 -0.41
C VAL A 110 13.83 8.82 -1.35
N TRP A 111 13.49 8.35 -2.56
CA TRP A 111 14.47 8.05 -3.60
C TRP A 111 15.18 9.35 -4.05
N PRO A 112 16.52 9.47 -3.89
CA PRO A 112 17.28 10.69 -4.14
C PRO A 112 17.53 10.98 -5.63
#